data_AF-A0A0K8U8L9-F1
#
_entry.id   AF-A0A0K8U8L9-F1
#
_cell.length_a   1.000
_cell.length_b   1.000
_cell.length_c   1.000
_cell.angle_alpha   90.00
_cell.angle_beta   90.00
_cell.angle_gamma   90.00
#
_symmetry.space_group_name_H-M   'P 1'
#
loop_
_entity.id
_entity.type
_entity.pdbx_description
1 polymer ?
#
loop_
_entity_poly.entity_id
_entity_poly.type
_entity_poly.pdbx_seq_one_letter_code
_entity_poly.pdbx_strand_id
1 'polypeptide(L)'
;MAHAVHLDDEEIKLFGKRGTSVAHCPASNNMLSSGLCDVLRLIKNRIKVGLGTDVSGGNSMSIQDAMLRALDVSHHLEFVKKQEIKGSGRLEVQDQAYQPLNYKQAIFLATLGGAEALALSN
;
A
#
# COMPACT_ATOMS: atom_id res chain seq x y z
N MET A 1 10.29 1.16 -6.77
CA MET A 1 10.01 -0.26 -6.52
C MET A 1 8.52 -0.51 -6.65
N ALA A 2 8.07 -1.51 -7.40
CA ALA A 2 6.64 -1.87 -7.45
C ALA A 2 6.25 -2.81 -6.29
N HIS A 3 4.97 -2.81 -5.92
CA HIS A 3 4.33 -3.73 -4.95
C HIS A 3 4.69 -3.53 -3.48
N ALA A 4 5.94 -3.79 -3.09
CA ALA A 4 6.46 -3.67 -1.72
C ALA A 4 5.63 -4.40 -0.63
N VAL A 5 5.03 -5.54 -0.95
CA VAL A 5 4.08 -6.25 -0.06
C VAL A 5 4.77 -6.87 1.16
N HIS A 6 5.98 -7.43 0.98
CA HIS A 6 6.63 -8.28 1.99
C HIS A 6 7.84 -7.63 2.66
N LEU A 7 8.00 -6.31 2.57
CA LEU A 7 9.17 -5.66 3.16
C LEU A 7 9.19 -5.83 4.68
N ASP A 8 10.31 -6.29 5.20
CA ASP A 8 10.55 -6.32 6.63
C ASP A 8 10.90 -4.92 7.18
N ASP A 9 11.05 -4.79 8.50
CA ASP A 9 11.33 -3.49 9.14
C ASP A 9 12.69 -2.91 8.75
N GLU A 10 13.70 -3.75 8.52
CA GLU A 10 15.05 -3.31 8.16
C GLU A 10 15.09 -2.85 6.70
N GLU A 11 14.40 -3.56 5.79
CA GLU A 11 14.23 -3.15 4.40
C GLU A 11 13.47 -1.84 4.28
N ILE A 12 12.41 -1.63 5.06
CA ILE A 12 11.67 -0.36 5.09
C ILE A 12 12.56 0.78 5.58
N LYS A 13 13.34 0.59 6.67
CA LYS A 13 14.30 1.59 7.13
C LYS A 13 15.34 1.90 6.06
N LEU A 14 15.83 0.88 5.35
CA LEU A 14 16.78 1.05 4.26
C LEU A 14 16.18 1.85 3.09
N PHE A 15 14.94 1.57 2.71
CA PHE A 15 14.22 2.31 1.66
C PHE A 15 14.09 3.79 2.03
N GLY A 16 13.67 4.09 3.26
CA GLY A 16 13.60 5.45 3.78
C GLY A 16 14.95 6.15 3.75
N LYS A 17 16.02 5.50 4.20
CA LYS A 17 17.40 6.03 4.19
C LYS A 17 17.90 6.32 2.78
N ARG A 18 17.53 5.50 1.79
CA ARG A 18 17.94 5.64 0.39
C ARG A 18 17.04 6.58 -0.42
N GLY A 19 15.93 7.05 0.15
CA GLY A 19 14.92 7.81 -0.59
C GLY A 19 14.26 7.00 -1.72
N THR A 20 14.20 5.67 -1.57
CA THR A 20 13.55 4.79 -2.56
C THR A 20 12.03 5.00 -2.53
N SER A 21 11.42 5.20 -3.69
CA SER A 21 9.97 5.33 -3.83
C SER A 21 9.30 3.98 -4.13
N VAL A 22 8.02 3.87 -3.76
CA VAL A 22 7.17 2.70 -4.00
C VAL A 22 5.99 3.04 -4.91
N ALA A 23 5.71 2.18 -5.88
CA ALA A 23 4.45 2.15 -6.63
C ALA A 23 3.56 1.04 -6.06
N HIS A 24 2.49 1.42 -5.38
CA HIS A 24 1.52 0.49 -4.82
C HIS A 24 0.55 0.03 -5.91
N CYS A 25 0.52 -1.28 -6.19
CA CYS A 25 -0.30 -1.90 -7.23
C CYS A 25 -1.39 -2.80 -6.62
N PRO A 26 -2.41 -2.22 -5.98
CA PRO A 26 -3.36 -2.98 -5.14
C PRO A 26 -4.17 -4.03 -5.91
N ALA A 27 -4.61 -3.72 -7.13
CA ALA A 27 -5.38 -4.67 -7.95
C ALA A 27 -4.56 -5.93 -8.24
N SER A 28 -3.34 -5.77 -8.76
CA SER A 28 -2.41 -6.87 -9.03
C SER A 28 -2.06 -7.68 -7.79
N ASN A 29 -1.75 -6.99 -6.68
CA ASN A 29 -1.43 -7.64 -5.42
C ASN A 29 -2.54 -8.58 -4.92
N ASN A 30 -3.80 -8.15 -5.03
CA ASN A 30 -4.94 -8.95 -4.61
C ASN A 30 -5.22 -10.10 -5.61
N MET A 31 -5.20 -9.82 -6.92
CA MET A 31 -5.54 -10.81 -7.95
C MET A 31 -4.54 -11.95 -8.04
N LEU A 32 -3.27 -11.66 -7.81
CA LEU A 32 -2.19 -12.65 -7.83
C LEU A 32 -1.95 -13.30 -6.46
N SER A 33 -2.78 -13.01 -5.46
CA SER A 33 -2.59 -13.47 -4.09
C SER A 33 -1.22 -13.10 -3.50
N SER A 34 -0.62 -12.00 -3.96
CA SER A 34 0.65 -11.49 -3.45
C SER A 34 0.50 -10.97 -2.03
N GLY A 35 -0.64 -10.38 -1.69
CA GLY A 35 -0.98 -9.95 -0.32
C GLY A 35 -1.26 -8.45 -0.18
N LEU A 36 -1.31 -7.97 1.06
CA LEU A 36 -1.75 -6.62 1.40
C LEU A 36 -0.53 -5.72 1.71
N CYS A 37 -0.28 -4.72 0.87
CA CYS A 37 0.79 -3.75 1.11
C CYS A 37 0.35 -2.68 2.12
N ASP A 38 1.06 -2.57 3.24
CA ASP A 38 0.81 -1.55 4.26
C ASP A 38 1.42 -0.19 3.89
N VAL A 39 0.71 0.55 3.05
CA VAL A 39 1.11 1.88 2.57
C VAL A 39 1.36 2.86 3.73
N LEU A 40 0.61 2.77 4.82
CA LEU A 40 0.77 3.66 5.96
C LEU A 40 2.08 3.41 6.70
N ARG A 41 2.50 2.14 6.83
CA ARG A 41 3.82 1.78 7.35
C ARG A 41 4.95 2.33 6.49
N LEU A 42 4.78 2.36 5.16
CA LEU A 42 5.76 2.97 4.25
C LEU A 42 5.84 4.49 4.43
N ILE A 43 4.70 5.19 4.41
CA ILE A 43 4.63 6.65 4.57
C ILE A 43 5.22 7.08 5.93
N LYS A 44 4.93 6.34 7.01
CA LYS A 44 5.49 6.61 8.36
C LYS A 44 7.03 6.56 8.36
N ASN A 45 7.63 5.77 7.48
CA ASN A 45 9.07 5.65 7.30
C ASN A 45 9.64 6.57 6.19
N ARG A 46 8.90 7.62 5.82
CA ARG A 46 9.30 8.64 4.82
C ARG A 46 9.56 8.07 3.43
N ILE A 47 8.93 6.93 3.11
CA ILE A 47 8.94 6.36 1.76
C ILE A 47 7.87 7.07 0.95
N LYS A 48 8.24 7.61 -0.22
CA LYS A 48 7.31 8.23 -1.17
C LYS A 48 6.51 7.13 -1.86
N VAL A 49 5.19 7.27 -1.91
CA VAL A 49 4.31 6.25 -2.47
C VAL A 49 3.40 6.86 -3.54
N GLY A 50 3.37 6.22 -4.71
CA GLY A 50 2.40 6.46 -5.77
C GLY A 50 1.54 5.21 -6.03
N LEU A 51 0.56 5.34 -6.92
CA LEU A 51 -0.27 4.21 -7.37
C LEU A 51 0.17 3.69 -8.75
N GLY A 52 0.10 2.37 -8.91
CA GLY A 52 0.27 1.68 -10.19
C GLY A 52 -0.90 0.76 -10.48
N THR A 53 -1.25 0.59 -11.74
CA THR A 53 -2.28 -0.36 -12.18
C THR A 53 -1.72 -1.78 -12.31
N ASP A 54 -0.47 -1.88 -12.76
CA ASP A 54 0.25 -3.12 -13.04
C ASP A 54 -0.53 -4.07 -13.97
N VAL A 55 -1.06 -3.53 -15.07
CA VAL A 55 -1.69 -4.36 -16.11
C VAL A 55 -0.64 -5.26 -16.77
N SER A 56 -0.87 -6.57 -16.94
CA SER A 56 -2.13 -7.30 -16.73
C SER A 56 -2.20 -8.11 -15.43
N GLY A 57 -1.29 -7.90 -14.48
CA GLY A 57 -1.44 -8.45 -13.12
C GLY A 57 -2.69 -7.88 -12.44
N GLY A 58 -2.94 -6.58 -12.62
CA GLY A 58 -4.22 -5.93 -12.38
C GLY A 58 -5.12 -5.93 -13.63
N ASN A 59 -6.43 -5.92 -13.43
CA ASN A 59 -7.43 -6.03 -14.50
C ASN A 59 -7.97 -4.68 -15.01
N SER A 60 -7.41 -3.55 -14.58
CA SER A 60 -7.88 -2.21 -14.93
C SER A 60 -6.71 -1.28 -15.25
N MET A 61 -6.85 -0.48 -16.30
CA MET A 61 -5.89 0.58 -16.65
C MET A 61 -6.14 1.88 -15.89
N SER A 62 -7.23 1.98 -15.13
CA SER A 62 -7.65 3.23 -14.48
C SER A 62 -6.93 3.45 -13.16
N ILE A 63 -6.26 4.60 -13.00
CA ILE A 63 -5.74 5.05 -11.70
C ILE A 63 -6.87 5.27 -10.69
N GLN A 64 -8.08 5.62 -11.14
CA GLN A 64 -9.23 5.73 -10.24
C GLN A 64 -9.61 4.36 -9.65
N ASP A 65 -9.51 3.29 -10.43
CA ASP A 65 -9.69 1.93 -9.89
C ASP A 65 -8.56 1.62 -8.89
N ALA A 66 -7.31 1.93 -9.22
CA ALA A 66 -6.18 1.75 -8.30
C ALA A 66 -6.39 2.50 -6.96
N MET A 67 -7.00 3.68 -6.95
CA MET A 67 -7.36 4.41 -5.72
C MET A 67 -8.36 3.63 -4.88
N LEU A 68 -9.46 3.14 -5.49
CA LEU A 68 -10.48 2.37 -4.79
C LEU A 68 -9.89 1.08 -4.20
N ARG A 69 -9.06 0.39 -4.98
CA ARG A 69 -8.38 -0.84 -4.53
C ARG A 69 -7.37 -0.57 -3.41
N ALA A 70 -6.71 0.59 -3.40
CA ALA A 70 -5.83 0.99 -2.29
C ALA A 70 -6.64 1.22 -0.99
N LEU A 71 -7.84 1.81 -1.09
CA LEU A 71 -8.75 1.95 0.03
C LEU A 71 -9.19 0.57 0.56
N ASP A 72 -9.62 -0.33 -0.34
CA ASP A 72 -10.00 -1.71 0.00
C ASP A 72 -8.87 -2.44 0.75
N VAL A 73 -7.64 -2.41 0.22
CA VAL A 73 -6.46 -3.01 0.85
C VAL A 73 -6.22 -2.44 2.25
N SER A 74 -6.37 -1.13 2.43
CA SER A 74 -6.19 -0.50 3.74
C SER A 74 -7.27 -0.91 4.74
N HIS A 75 -8.52 -1.09 4.30
CA HIS A 75 -9.62 -1.58 5.13
C HIS A 75 -9.43 -3.07 5.48
N HIS A 76 -8.93 -3.87 4.54
CA HIS A 76 -8.57 -5.26 4.83
C HIS A 76 -7.46 -5.34 5.88
N LEU A 77 -6.44 -4.47 5.79
CA LEU A 77 -5.40 -4.38 6.81
C LEU A 77 -5.98 -3.96 8.17
N GLU A 78 -6.91 -3.00 8.21
CA GLU A 78 -7.59 -2.63 9.46
C GLU A 78 -8.32 -3.83 10.07
N PHE A 79 -9.13 -4.53 9.27
CA PHE A 79 -9.86 -5.72 9.71
C PHE A 79 -8.91 -6.77 10.29
N VAL A 80 -7.85 -7.09 9.55
CA VAL A 80 -6.85 -8.10 9.94
C VAL A 80 -6.07 -7.70 11.18
N LYS A 81 -5.74 -6.42 11.35
CA LYS A 81 -4.94 -5.91 12.48
C LYS A 81 -5.74 -5.66 13.75
N LYS A 82 -7.05 -5.40 13.65
CA LYS A 82 -7.90 -5.08 14.81
C LYS A 82 -8.71 -6.26 15.31
N GLN A 83 -9.15 -7.14 14.42
CA GLN A 83 -10.12 -8.17 14.80
C GLN A 83 -9.45 -9.48 15.20
N GLU A 84 -10.01 -10.12 16.22
CA GLU A 84 -9.74 -11.52 16.51
C GLU A 84 -10.55 -12.38 15.53
N ILE A 85 -9.88 -12.87 14.50
CA ILE A 85 -10.52 -13.73 13.50
C ILE A 85 -10.50 -15.17 14.02
N LYS A 86 -11.67 -15.69 14.39
CA LYS A 86 -11.81 -17.06 14.90
C LYS A 86 -11.69 -18.07 13.77
N GLY A 87 -10.88 -19.12 13.97
CA GLY A 87 -10.75 -20.23 13.02
C GLY A 87 -9.88 -19.95 11.80
N SER A 88 -9.15 -18.84 11.75
CA SER A 88 -8.30 -18.45 10.61
C SER A 88 -6.83 -18.89 10.69
N GLY A 89 -6.45 -19.68 11.69
CA GLY A 89 -5.05 -20.11 11.89
C GLY A 89 -4.15 -19.00 12.46
N ARG A 90 -2.90 -18.88 11.98
CA ARG A 90 -1.89 -17.94 12.49
C ARG A 90 -2.18 -16.51 12.06
N LEU A 91 -2.66 -15.69 13.00
CA LEU A 91 -2.76 -14.25 12.85
C LEU A 91 -2.43 -13.59 14.19
N GLU A 92 -1.16 -13.20 14.34
CA GLU A 92 -0.63 -12.54 15.55
C GLU A 92 -0.18 -11.12 15.21
N VAL A 93 -1.11 -10.29 14.75
CA VAL A 93 -0.86 -8.85 14.56
C VAL A 93 -2.02 -8.09 15.16
N GLN A 94 -1.81 -7.48 16.32
CA GLN A 94 -2.79 -6.62 16.97
C GLN A 94 -2.32 -5.17 16.95
N ASP A 95 -3.00 -4.33 16.18
CA ASP A 95 -2.82 -2.88 16.16
C ASP A 95 -4.20 -2.21 16.17
N GLN A 96 -4.72 -1.98 17.37
CA GLN A 96 -6.02 -1.32 17.58
C GLN A 96 -6.02 0.15 17.14
N ALA A 97 -4.85 0.75 16.95
CA ALA A 97 -4.72 2.14 16.54
C ALA A 97 -4.66 2.32 15.02
N TYR A 98 -4.55 1.24 14.24
CA TYR A 98 -4.49 1.32 12.78
C TYR A 98 -5.72 2.03 12.21
N GLN A 99 -5.53 3.01 11.32
CA GLN A 99 -6.63 3.71 10.65
C GLN A 99 -6.43 3.53 9.15
N PRO A 100 -7.43 3.07 8.39
CA PRO A 100 -7.29 2.88 6.96
C PRO A 100 -7.07 4.21 6.23
N LEU A 101 -6.67 4.11 4.96
CA LEU A 101 -6.54 5.28 4.10
C LEU A 101 -7.90 5.97 3.93
N ASN A 102 -7.89 7.30 3.94
CA ASN A 102 -9.06 8.08 3.53
C ASN A 102 -8.96 8.53 2.06
N TYR A 103 -10.05 9.05 1.52
CA TYR A 103 -10.13 9.49 0.12
C TYR A 103 -9.10 10.59 -0.23
N LYS A 104 -8.73 11.48 0.70
CA LYS A 104 -7.73 12.53 0.46
C LYS A 104 -6.35 11.91 0.27
N GLN A 105 -6.02 10.90 1.08
CA GLN A 105 -4.78 10.15 0.94
C GLN A 105 -4.77 9.36 -0.38
N ALA A 106 -5.88 8.72 -0.77
CA ALA A 106 -5.96 8.03 -2.06
C ALA A 106 -5.75 8.99 -3.25
N ILE A 107 -6.38 10.17 -3.23
CA ILE A 107 -6.15 11.21 -4.26
C ILE A 107 -4.69 11.67 -4.25
N PHE A 108 -4.10 11.88 -3.08
CA PHE A 108 -2.68 12.25 -2.96
C PHE A 108 -1.78 11.20 -3.61
N LEU A 109 -1.95 9.91 -3.27
CA LEU A 109 -1.17 8.80 -3.85
C LEU A 109 -1.32 8.71 -5.37
N ALA A 110 -2.51 9.02 -5.89
CA ALA A 110 -2.80 9.05 -7.33
C ALA A 110 -2.23 10.26 -8.07
N THR A 111 -1.81 11.31 -7.35
CA THR A 111 -1.40 12.60 -7.92
C THR A 111 -0.02 13.01 -7.39
N LEU A 112 0.05 13.88 -6.39
CA LEU A 112 1.29 14.43 -5.86
C LEU A 112 2.22 13.34 -5.32
N GLY A 113 1.71 12.32 -4.62
CA GLY A 113 2.51 11.17 -4.18
C GLY A 113 3.11 10.37 -5.34
N GLY A 114 2.38 10.24 -6.45
CA GLY A 114 2.90 9.67 -7.69
C GLY A 114 3.98 10.52 -8.34
N ALA A 115 3.78 11.84 -8.40
CA ALA A 115 4.79 12.77 -8.91
C ALA A 115 6.06 12.76 -8.05
N GLU A 116 5.92 12.77 -6.72
CA GLU A 116 7.04 12.63 -5.77
C GLU A 116 7.77 11.30 -5.96
N ALA A 117 7.02 10.20 -6.14
CA ALA A 117 7.58 8.88 -6.34
C ALA A 117 8.42 8.78 -7.63
N LEU A 118 8.02 9.51 -8.67
CA LEU A 118 8.71 9.60 -9.96
C LEU A 118 9.72 10.75 -10.05
N ALA A 119 9.93 11.52 -8.98
CA ALA A 119 10.77 12.72 -8.96
C ALA A 119 10.36 13.80 -9.98
N LEU A 120 9.06 13.96 -10.20
CA LEU A 120 8.44 14.95 -11.09
C LEU A 120 7.72 16.08 -10.34
N SER A 121 7.84 16.14 -9.01
CA SER A 121 7.13 17.11 -8.16
C SER A 121 7.83 18.49 -8.03
N ASN A 122 8.71 18.82 -8.97
CA ASN A 122 9.53 20.04 -8.95
C ASN A 122 8.92 21.16 -9.78
#